data_AF-A0A1B7WZ65-F1
#
_entry.id   AF-A0A1B7WZ65-F1
#
_cell.length_a   1.000
_cell.length_b   1.000
_cell.length_c   1.000
_cell.angle_alpha   90.00
_cell.angle_beta   90.00
_cell.angle_gamma   90.00
#
_symmetry.space_group_name_H-M   'P 1'
#
loop_
_entity.id
_entity.type
_entity.pdbx_description
1 polymer ?
#
loop_
_entity_poly.entity_id
_entity_poly.type
_entity_poly.pdbx_seq_one_letter_code
_entity_poly.pdbx_strand_id
1 'polypeptide(L)' 'MQVALEPNRITITSHEFANMVNKSLSNKVGLGLYDFPGFDLSSYFVSGIVKTLPEWKKLASEAANDIIDEEGFNGLT' A
#
# COMPACT_ATOMS: atom_id res chain seq x y z
N MET A 1 1.96 15.21 32.40
CA MET A 1 2.93 15.17 31.29
C MET A 1 2.23 14.53 30.10
N GLN A 2 1.87 15.31 29.08
CA GLN A 2 1.23 14.79 27.87
C GLN A 2 2.36 14.36 26.93
N VAL A 3 2.71 13.07 26.95
CA VAL A 3 3.65 12.50 25.98
C VAL A 3 2.92 12.46 24.64
N ALA A 4 3.11 13.48 23.82
CA ALA A 4 2.84 13.34 22.40
C ALA A 4 3.82 12.27 21.91
N LEU A 5 3.33 11.05 21.71
CA LEU A 5 4.07 10.01 20.99
C LEU A 5 4.37 10.61 19.62
N GLU A 6 5.61 11.05 19.40
CA GLU A 6 6.06 11.43 18.07
C GLU A 6 5.70 10.26 17.15
N PRO A 7 4.98 10.52 16.05
CA PRO A 7 4.40 9.42 15.31
C PRO A 7 5.57 8.61 14.75
N ASN A 8 5.69 7.35 15.18
CA ASN A 8 6.81 6.46 14.84
C ASN A 8 7.02 6.46 13.32
N ARG A 9 7.98 7.27 12.86
CA ARG A 9 8.35 7.36 11.46
C ARG A 9 9.31 6.23 11.18
N ILE A 10 8.97 5.41 10.20
CA ILE A 10 9.70 4.22 9.82
C ILE A 10 10.05 4.30 8.35
N THR A 11 11.22 3.76 8.01
CA THR A 11 11.53 3.35 6.65
C THR A 11 11.06 1.91 6.48
N ILE A 12 10.60 1.58 5.28
CA ILE A 12 10.28 0.20 4.90
C ILE A 12 10.99 -0.10 3.58
N THR A 13 11.20 -1.38 3.31
CA THR A 13 11.71 -1.87 2.04
C THR A 13 10.61 -1.87 0.96
N SER A 14 11.00 -1.91 -0.31
CA SER A 14 10.05 -2.06 -1.42
C SER A 14 9.22 -3.34 -1.28
N HIS A 15 9.81 -4.41 -0.76
CA HIS A 15 9.13 -5.67 -0.50
C HIS A 15 8.06 -5.54 0.61
N GLU A 16 8.37 -4.84 1.70
CA GLU A 16 7.38 -4.54 2.75
C GLU A 16 6.25 -3.67 2.22
N PHE A 17 6.55 -2.67 1.39
CA PHE A 17 5.53 -1.83 0.76
C PHE A 17 4.62 -2.65 -0.18
N ALA A 18 5.19 -3.50 -1.03
CA ALA A 18 4.42 -4.39 -1.91
C ALA A 18 3.48 -5.30 -1.12
N ASN A 19 3.93 -5.85 0.02
CA ASN A 19 3.08 -6.64 0.90
C ASN A 19 1.92 -5.83 1.49
N MET A 20 2.11 -4.53 1.76
CA MET A 20 1.04 -3.64 2.23
C MET A 20 0.01 -3.35 1.13
N VAL A 21 0.47 -3.14 -0.11
CA VAL A 21 -0.40 -2.95 -1.28
C VAL A 21 -1.21 -4.21 -1.53
N ASN A 22 -0.57 -5.38 -1.57
CA ASN A 22 -1.24 -6.67 -1.75
C ASN A 22 -2.32 -6.92 -0.69
N LYS A 23 -2.02 -6.68 0.59
CA LYS A 23 -3.04 -6.78 1.66
C LYS A 23 -4.21 -5.82 1.43
N SER A 24 -3.94 -4.61 0.97
CA SER A 24 -4.98 -3.61 0.68
C SER A 24 -5.83 -4.03 -0.52
N LEU A 25 -5.21 -4.56 -1.57
CA LEU A 25 -5.88 -5.15 -2.72
C LEU A 25 -6.77 -6.31 -2.30
N SER A 26 -6.22 -7.34 -1.63
CA SER A 26 -6.99 -8.52 -1.19
C SER A 26 -8.22 -8.14 -0.37
N ASN A 27 -8.10 -7.15 0.53
CA ASN A 27 -9.23 -6.65 1.32
C ASN A 27 -10.30 -5.95 0.47
N LYS A 28 -9.92 -5.30 -0.64
CA LYS A 28 -10.82 -4.53 -1.51
C LYS A 28 -11.51 -5.40 -2.56
N VAL A 29 -10.75 -6.24 -3.26
CA VAL A 29 -11.27 -7.09 -4.35
C VAL A 29 -11.77 -8.45 -3.87
N GLY A 30 -11.57 -8.81 -2.59
CA GLY A 30 -12.01 -10.09 -2.03
C GLY A 30 -11.30 -11.31 -2.61
N LEU A 31 -10.28 -11.08 -3.44
CA LEU A 31 -9.52 -12.11 -4.11
C LEU A 31 -8.39 -12.55 -3.18
N GLY A 32 -8.37 -13.85 -2.84
CA GLY A 32 -7.26 -14.54 -2.19
C GLY A 32 -6.03 -14.66 -3.10
N LEU A 33 -5.71 -13.59 -3.83
CA LEU A 33 -4.57 -13.50 -4.74
C LEU A 33 -3.31 -13.33 -3.90
N TYR A 34 -2.78 -14.46 -3.48
CA TYR A 34 -1.46 -14.60 -2.89
C TYR A 34 -0.33 -14.18 -3.85
N ASP A 35 -0.64 -14.07 -5.15
CA ASP A 35 0.27 -13.67 -6.22
C ASP A 35 -0.46 -12.72 -7.16
N PHE A 36 -0.58 -11.45 -6.76
CA PHE A 36 -0.83 -10.41 -7.75
C PHE A 36 0.48 -10.21 -8.55
N PRO A 37 0.45 -10.20 -9.89
CA PRO A 37 1.62 -9.95 -10.71
C PRO A 37 2.31 -8.67 -10.24
N GLY A 38 3.64 -8.66 -10.26
CA GLY A 38 4.47 -7.57 -9.75
C GLY A 38 4.10 -6.23 -10.37
N PHE A 39 3.17 -5.52 -9.73
CA PHE A 39 2.75 -4.19 -10.12
C PHE A 39 3.93 -3.25 -10.01
N ASP A 40 4.03 -2.33 -10.97
CA ASP A 40 5.04 -1.31 -10.89
C ASP A 40 4.68 -0.30 -9.80
N LEU A 41 5.25 -0.53 -8.60
CA LEU A 41 5.09 0.36 -7.46
C LEU A 41 6.11 1.50 -7.45
N SER A 42 6.90 1.65 -8.51
CA SER A 42 7.97 2.64 -8.61
C SER A 42 7.46 4.08 -8.49
N SER A 43 6.22 4.32 -8.95
CA SER A 43 5.52 5.61 -8.82
C SER A 43 5.15 5.98 -7.39
N TYR A 44 5.01 4.99 -6.49
CA TYR A 44 4.56 5.19 -5.11
C TYR A 44 5.69 5.00 -4.09
N PHE A 45 6.70 4.21 -4.41
CA PHE A 45 7.79 3.89 -3.49
C PHE A 45 9.13 4.39 -3.99
N VAL A 46 9.76 5.25 -3.18
CA VAL A 46 11.18 5.60 -3.32
C VAL A 46 11.91 5.11 -2.07
N SER A 47 13.04 4.42 -2.28
CA SER A 47 13.87 3.92 -1.20
C SER A 47 14.36 5.06 -0.31
N GLY A 48 14.33 4.84 1.02
CA GLY A 48 14.77 5.83 2.01
C GLY A 48 13.70 6.86 2.42
N ILE A 49 12.48 6.77 1.89
CA ILE A 49 11.36 7.59 2.37
C ILE A 49 11.04 7.24 3.83
N VAL A 50 10.90 8.28 4.66
CA VAL A 50 10.58 8.16 6.09
C VAL A 50 9.15 8.65 6.34
N LYS A 51 8.23 7.73 6.59
CA LYS A 51 6.80 7.99 6.81
C LYS A 51 6.31 7.26 8.06
N THR A 52 5.20 7.74 8.62
CA THR A 52 4.52 7.05 9.72
C THR A 52 3.80 5.81 9.19
N LEU A 53 3.55 4.82 10.05
CA LEU A 53 2.79 3.63 9.66
C LEU A 53 1.41 3.96 9.02
N PRO A 54 0.62 4.93 9.54
CA PRO A 54 -0.62 5.36 8.89
C PRO A 54 -0.42 5.94 7.49
N GLU A 55 0.63 6.74 7.28
CA GLU A 55 0.94 7.28 5.95
C GLU A 55 1.34 6.19 4.96
N TRP A 56 2.12 5.19 5.39
CA TRP A 56 2.44 4.03 4.57
C TRP A 56 1.20 3.23 4.19
N LYS A 57 0.28 3.03 5.14
CA LYS A 57 -1.01 2.36 4.86
C LYS A 57 -1.87 3.15 3.89
N LYS A 58 -1.91 4.49 4.03
CA LYS A 58 -2.65 5.36 3.10
C LYS A 58 -2.09 5.22 1.68
N LEU A 59 -0.77 5.35 1.52
CA LEU A 59 -0.09 5.25 0.23
C LEU A 59 -0.28 3.87 -0.42
N ALA A 60 -0.20 2.80 0.38
CA ALA A 60 -0.46 1.46 -0.09
C ALA A 60 -1.91 1.25 -0.54
N SER A 61 -2.88 1.89 0.14
CA SER A 61 -4.28 1.88 -0.29
C SER A 61 -4.54 2.72 -1.53
N GLU A 62 -3.82 3.82 -1.73
CA GLU A 62 -3.88 4.64 -2.95
C GLU A 62 -3.37 3.83 -4.14
N ALA A 63 -2.17 3.25 -4.04
CA ALA A 63 -1.64 2.34 -5.07
C ALA A 63 -2.58 1.17 -5.37
N ALA A 64 -3.18 0.57 -4.34
CA ALA A 64 -4.17 -0.50 -4.53
C ALA A 64 -5.43 -0.04 -5.27
N ASN A 65 -5.93 1.18 -5.03
CA ASN A 65 -7.09 1.70 -5.77
C ASN A 65 -6.75 1.95 -7.23
N ASP A 66 -5.60 2.56 -7.49
CA ASP A 66 -5.17 2.88 -8.85
C ASP A 66 -4.98 1.59 -9.66
N ILE A 67 -4.40 0.55 -9.05
CA ILE A 67 -4.33 -0.79 -9.65
C ILE A 67 -5.73 -1.36 -9.96
N ILE A 68 -6.69 -1.22 -9.04
CA ILE A 68 -8.06 -1.71 -9.22
C ILE A 68 -8.75 -0.97 -10.38
N ASP A 69 -8.54 0.34 -10.48
CA ASP A 69 -9.09 1.18 -11.54
C ASP A 69 -8.42 0.89 -12.90
N GLU A 70 -7.10 0.75 -12.96
CA GLU A 70 -6.35 0.42 -14.17
C GLU A 70 -6.70 -0.97 -14.71
N GLU A 71 -6.78 -1.98 -13.84
CA GLU A 71 -7.12 -3.35 -14.22
C GLU A 71 -8.64 -3.54 -14.47
N GLY A 72 -9.45 -2.51 -14.26
CA GLY A 72 -10.88 -2.55 -14.56
C GLY A 72 -11.71 -3.41 -13.60
N PHE A 73 -11.20 -3.73 -12.41
CA PHE A 73 -11.97 -4.39 -11.35
C PHE A 73 -13.19 -3.58 -10.91
N ASN A 74 -13.19 -2.27 -11.21
CA ASN A 74 -14.29 -1.35 -10.92
C ASN A 74 -15.51 -1.50 -11.87
N GLY A 75 -15.46 -2.42 -12.85
CA GLY A 75 -16.50 -2.61 -13.87
C GLY A 75 -17.42 -3.84 -13.73
N LEU A 76 -17.37 -4.60 -12.62
CA LEU A 76 -18.16 -5.83 -12.43
C LEU A 76 -19.40 -5.68 -11.52
N THR A 77 -19.90 -4.46 -11.33
CA THR A 77 -21.21 -4.21 -10.66
C THR A 77 -22.26 -3.73 -11.64
#